data_AF-A0A920S0K6-F1
#
_entry.id   AF-A0A920S0K6-F1
#
_cell.length_a   1.000
_cell.length_b   1.000
_cell.length_c   1.000
_cell.angle_alpha   90.00
_cell.angle_beta   90.00
_cell.angle_gamma   90.00
#
_symmetry.space_group_name_H-M   'P 1'
#
loop_
_entity.id
_entity.type
_entity.pdbx_description
1 polymer ?
#
loop_
_entity_poly.entity_id
_entity_poly.type
_entity_poly.pdbx_seq_one_letter_code
_entity_poly.pdbx_strand_id
1 'polypeptide(L)'
;MNHLQAILFDTGGLTENNTSYWWHSVSRNKKSVTLNLKTDQGRQIAKDLILKSDVLIENFKPGTLEKWGMGPEDLKKENSGLITARISG
;
A
#
# COMPACT_ATOMS: atom_id res chain seq x y z
N MET A 1 -0.86 12.10 15.27
CA MET A 1 -0.07 11.21 14.41
C MET A 1 -0.73 9.84 14.36
N ASN A 2 -1.87 9.71 13.67
CA ASN A 2 -2.63 8.46 13.64
C ASN A 2 -2.86 8.05 12.19
N HIS A 3 -2.18 6.98 11.79
CA HIS A 3 -2.55 5.97 10.77
C HIS A 3 -1.30 5.38 10.11
N LEU A 4 -0.51 4.65 10.91
CA LEU A 4 0.16 3.45 10.41
C LEU A 4 -0.83 2.31 10.62
N GLN A 5 -1.43 1.79 9.55
CA GLN A 5 -1.94 0.43 9.58
C GLN A 5 -0.81 -0.48 9.12
N ALA A 6 -0.03 -0.93 10.10
CA ALA A 6 0.71 -2.17 9.97
C ALA A 6 0.04 -3.11 10.96
N ILE A 7 -0.82 -4.01 10.47
CA ILE A 7 -1.20 -5.18 11.26
C ILE A 7 0.06 -6.06 11.27
N LEU A 8 0.91 -5.83 12.25
CA LEU A 8 2.12 -6.60 12.51
C LEU A 8 1.84 -7.39 13.78
N PHE A 9 1.56 -8.69 13.62
CA PHE A 9 1.72 -9.64 14.71
C PHE A 9 3.23 -9.85 14.89
N ASP A 10 3.87 -8.99 15.68
CA ASP A 10 5.24 -9.19 16.10
C ASP A 10 5.23 -9.96 17.43
N THR A 11 5.52 -11.26 17.36
CA THR A 11 5.71 -12.09 18.57
C THR A 11 7.12 -11.95 19.15
N GLY A 12 8.01 -11.17 18.53
CA GLY A 12 9.39 -11.07 18.96
C GLY A 12 9.92 -9.65 18.89
N GLY A 13 9.76 -8.88 19.98
CA GLY A 13 10.62 -7.74 20.36
C GLY A 13 10.74 -6.54 19.39
N LEU A 14 11.16 -5.40 19.93
CA LEU A 14 11.55 -4.26 19.10
C LEU A 14 13.07 -4.24 18.91
N THR A 15 13.52 -3.72 17.78
CA THR A 15 14.92 -3.33 17.57
C THR A 15 15.28 -2.09 18.40
N GLU A 16 16.57 -1.78 18.49
CA GLU A 16 17.09 -0.57 19.16
C GLU A 16 16.46 0.73 18.65
N ASN A 17 15.99 0.75 17.41
CA ASN A 17 15.34 1.90 16.77
C ASN A 17 13.81 1.90 16.93
N ASN A 18 13.26 1.12 17.87
CA ASN A 18 11.81 1.01 18.13
C ASN A 18 10.96 0.56 16.93
N THR A 19 11.54 -0.26 16.04
CA THR A 19 10.80 -0.92 14.95
C THR A 19 10.84 -2.43 15.11
N SER A 20 9.80 -3.13 14.64
CA SER A 20 9.71 -4.60 14.74
C SER A 20 10.79 -5.33 13.94
N TYR A 21 11.21 -6.50 14.41
CA TYR A 21 12.13 -7.36 13.65
C TYR A 21 11.50 -7.83 12.34
N TRP A 22 10.19 -8.07 12.33
CA TRP A 22 9.47 -8.41 11.10
C TRP A 22 9.60 -7.31 10.04
N TRP A 23 9.48 -6.04 10.41
CA TRP A 23 9.66 -4.92 9.49
C TRP A 23 11.06 -4.92 8.85
N HIS A 24 12.10 -5.17 9.64
CA HIS A 24 13.48 -5.28 9.11
C HIS A 24 13.66 -6.45 8.13
N SER A 25 12.94 -7.55 8.32
CA SER A 25 12.98 -8.71 7.42
C SER A 25 12.39 -8.39 6.04
N VAL A 26 11.26 -7.67 5.99
CA VAL A 26 10.47 -7.52 4.75
C VAL A 26 10.59 -6.16 4.07
N SER A 27 11.22 -5.15 4.69
CA SER A 27 11.18 -3.76 4.20
C SER A 27 12.52 -3.19 3.75
N ARG A 28 13.58 -4.02 3.66
CA ARG A 28 14.87 -3.59 3.11
C ARG A 28 14.71 -3.06 1.68
N ASN A 29 15.46 -2.01 1.34
CA ASN A 29 15.45 -1.32 0.05
C ASN A 29 14.11 -0.64 -0.34
N LYS A 30 13.13 -0.55 0.57
CA LYS A 30 11.88 0.17 0.34
C LYS A 30 11.97 1.60 0.87
N LYS A 31 11.39 2.55 0.14
CA LYS A 31 11.09 3.90 0.64
C LYS A 31 9.66 3.90 1.20
N SER A 32 9.44 4.59 2.32
CA SER A 32 8.14 4.65 2.98
C SER A 32 7.55 6.06 2.89
N VAL A 33 6.23 6.13 2.70
CA VAL A 33 5.43 7.36 2.77
C VAL A 33 4.14 7.05 3.52
N THR A 34 3.62 8.02 4.26
CA THR A 34 2.37 7.88 5.01
C THR A 34 1.25 8.63 4.28
N LEU A 35 0.10 7.96 4.11
CA LEU A 35 -1.08 8.52 3.45
C LEU A 35 -2.34 8.08 4.20
N ASN A 36 -3.30 8.99 4.35
CA ASN A 36 -4.62 8.66 4.88
C ASN A 36 -5.61 8.39 3.74
N LEU A 37 -5.74 7.12 3.34
CA LEU A 37 -6.62 6.68 2.25
C LEU A 37 -8.12 6.81 2.56
N LYS A 38 -8.50 7.22 3.77
CA LYS A 38 -9.91 7.55 4.09
C LYS A 38 -10.32 8.91 3.54
N THR A 39 -9.37 9.78 3.22
CA THR A 39 -9.63 11.12 2.65
C THR A 39 -9.52 11.10 1.13
N ASP A 40 -10.27 11.97 0.44
CA ASP A 40 -10.17 12.13 -1.01
C ASP A 40 -8.77 12.55 -1.43
N GLN A 41 -8.17 13.49 -0.70
CA GLN A 41 -6.81 13.95 -0.95
C GLN A 41 -5.78 12.80 -0.84
N GLY A 42 -5.88 11.97 0.20
CA GLY A 42 -4.98 10.83 0.37
C GLY A 42 -5.14 9.78 -0.73
N ARG A 43 -6.37 9.56 -1.21
CA ARG A 43 -6.65 8.69 -2.36
C ARG A 43 -6.09 9.27 -3.66
N GLN A 44 -6.23 10.57 -3.88
CA GLN A 44 -5.69 11.22 -5.06
C GLN A 44 -4.16 11.09 -5.12
N ILE A 45 -3.47 11.38 -4.02
CA ILE A 45 -2.01 11.25 -3.95
C ILE A 45 -1.59 9.79 -4.21
N ALA A 46 -2.30 8.82 -3.62
CA ALA A 46 -2.03 7.40 -3.87
C ALA A 46 -2.22 7.04 -5.35
N LYS A 47 -3.31 7.49 -5.97
CA LYS A 47 -3.59 7.26 -7.40
C LYS A 47 -2.50 7.86 -8.28
N ASP A 48 -2.06 9.09 -8.00
CA ASP A 48 -0.99 9.75 -8.76
C ASP A 48 0.34 8.99 -8.67
N LEU A 49 0.65 8.39 -7.52
CA LEU A 49 1.83 7.53 -7.36
C LEU A 49 1.68 6.22 -8.13
N ILE A 50 0.51 5.59 -8.05
CA ILE A 50 0.20 4.34 -8.76
C ILE A 50 0.33 4.53 -10.27
N LEU A 51 -0.23 5.61 -10.83
CA LEU A 51 -0.21 5.85 -12.28
C LEU A 51 1.20 6.11 -12.83
N LYS A 52 2.15 6.52 -11.98
CA LYS A 52 3.57 6.69 -12.33
C LYS A 52 4.42 5.44 -12.07
N SER A 53 3.81 4.38 -11.55
CA SER A 53 4.51 3.14 -11.18
C SER A 53 4.33 2.08 -12.27
N ASP A 54 5.31 1.19 -12.39
CA ASP A 54 5.21 0.03 -13.28
C ASP A 54 4.40 -1.11 -12.65
N VAL A 55 4.46 -1.25 -11.32
CA VAL A 55 3.82 -2.34 -10.59
C VAL A 55 3.10 -1.81 -9.35
N LEU A 56 1.83 -2.20 -9.19
CA LEU A 56 1.05 -2.05 -7.96
C LEU A 56 0.91 -3.41 -7.28
N ILE A 57 1.33 -3.51 -6.02
CA ILE A 57 1.08 -4.68 -5.16
C ILE A 57 0.15 -4.26 -4.03
N GLU A 58 -0.95 -4.99 -3.83
CA GLU A 58 -1.94 -4.67 -2.80
C GLU A 58 -2.53 -5.93 -2.15
N ASN A 59 -2.93 -5.79 -0.89
CA ASN A 59 -3.53 -6.85 -0.08
C ASN A 59 -4.78 -6.37 0.68
N PHE A 60 -5.52 -5.44 0.09
CA PHE A 60 -6.80 -4.99 0.67
C PHE A 60 -7.86 -6.08 0.53
N LYS A 61 -8.95 -5.95 1.30
CA LYS A 61 -10.14 -6.79 1.10
C LYS A 61 -10.64 -6.62 -0.35
N PRO A 62 -11.01 -7.69 -1.06
CA PRO A 62 -11.57 -7.58 -2.42
C PRO A 62 -12.68 -6.53 -2.51
N GLY A 63 -12.63 -5.70 -3.55
CA GLY A 63 -13.56 -4.59 -3.76
C GLY A 63 -13.20 -3.27 -3.06
N THR A 64 -12.13 -3.21 -2.26
CA THR A 64 -11.76 -1.96 -1.55
C THR A 64 -11.25 -0.89 -2.50
N LEU A 65 -10.33 -1.23 -3.40
CA LEU A 65 -9.78 -0.26 -4.35
C LEU A 65 -10.80 0.15 -5.42
N GLU A 66 -11.69 -0.76 -5.82
CA GLU A 66 -12.81 -0.48 -6.74
C GLU A 66 -13.74 0.59 -6.19
N LYS A 67 -14.08 0.53 -4.90
CA LYS A 67 -14.88 1.58 -4.23
C LYS A 67 -14.22 2.95 -4.27
N TRP A 68 -12.92 3.01 -4.49
CA TRP A 68 -12.14 4.24 -4.59
C TRP A 68 -11.78 4.61 -6.03
N GLY A 69 -12.27 3.88 -7.03
CA GLY A 69 -11.94 4.10 -8.45
C GLY A 69 -10.47 3.82 -8.77
N MET A 70 -9.85 2.92 -8.01
CA MET A 70 -8.47 2.45 -8.18
C MET A 70 -8.43 0.92 -8.39
N GLY A 71 -9.52 0.33 -8.88
CA GLY A 71 -9.52 -1.06 -9.30
C GLY A 71 -8.61 -1.28 -10.52
N PRO A 72 -8.12 -2.51 -10.78
CA PRO A 72 -7.29 -2.82 -11.93
C PRO A 72 -7.88 -2.33 -13.25
N GLU A 73 -9.17 -2.54 -13.47
CA GLU A 73 -9.85 -2.09 -14.69
C GLU A 73 -9.92 -0.56 -14.81
N ASP A 74 -10.02 0.16 -13.69
CA ASP A 74 -10.01 1.62 -13.70
C ASP A 74 -8.60 2.17 -13.94
N LEU A 75 -7.61 1.63 -13.24
CA LEU A 75 -6.21 2.02 -13.40
C LEU A 75 -5.68 1.71 -14.80
N LYS A 76 -6.08 0.58 -15.40
CA LYS A 76 -5.66 0.16 -16.74
C LYS A 76 -6.13 1.11 -17.84
N LYS A 77 -7.25 1.83 -17.62
CA LYS A 77 -7.72 2.88 -18.55
C LYS A 77 -6.76 4.07 -18.60
N GLU A 78 -6.10 4.37 -17.48
CA GLU A 78 -5.22 5.53 -17.32
C GLU A 78 -3.73 5.19 -17.54
N ASN A 79 -3.33 3.98 -17.15
CA ASN A 79 -2.00 3.43 -17.41
C ASN A 79 -2.12 1.96 -17.84
N SER A 80 -2.08 1.73 -19.16
CA SER A 80 -2.18 0.39 -19.75
C SER A 80 -0.95 -0.50 -19.53
N GLY A 81 0.18 0.09 -19.11
CA GLY A 81 1.42 -0.61 -18.77
C GLY A 81 1.50 -1.06 -17.31
N LEU A 82 0.59 -0.60 -16.44
CA LEU A 82 0.60 -0.95 -15.02
C LEU A 82 0.30 -2.44 -14.79
N ILE A 83 1.20 -3.13 -14.11
CA ILE A 83 1.00 -4.50 -13.64
C ILE A 83 0.40 -4.46 -12.23
N THR A 84 -0.74 -5.11 -12.02
CA THR A 84 -1.39 -5.18 -10.70
C THR A 84 -1.29 -6.59 -10.12
N ALA A 85 -0.70 -6.73 -8.94
CA ALA A 85 -0.65 -7.97 -8.16
C ALA A 85 -1.52 -7.85 -6.90
N ARG A 86 -2.48 -8.76 -6.76
CA ARG A 86 -3.44 -8.79 -5.65
C ARG A 86 -3.21 -10.01 -4.77
N ILE A 87 -3.13 -9.79 -3.47
CA ILE A 87 -2.92 -10.87 -2.49
C ILE A 87 -4.10 -10.85 -1.51
N SER A 88 -4.99 -11.82 -1.63
CA SER A 88 -6.09 -12.05 -0.69
C SER A 88 -6.04 -13.49 -0.16
N GLY A 89 -6.63 -13.69 1.02
CA GLY A 89 -6.93 -15.04 1.54
C GLY A 89 -8.21 -15.61 0.97
#